data_AF-A0A7S0QVZ1-F1
#
_entry.id   AF-A0A7S0QVZ1-F1
#
_cell.length_a   1.000
_cell.length_b   1.000
_cell.length_c   1.000
_cell.angle_alpha   90.00
_cell.angle_beta   90.00
_cell.angle_gamma   90.00
#
_symmetry.space_group_name_H-M   'P 1'
#
loop_
_entity.id
_entity.type
_entity.pdbx_description
1 polymer ?
#
loop_
_entity_poly.entity_id
_entity_poly.type
_entity_poly.pdbx_seq_one_letter_code
_entity_poly.pdbx_strand_id
1 'polypeptide(L)'
;TLSSITMAARPTMTVGDAAPEWTRLPQLNTSRAPTEVIFATDEWFAICSNLNNAEPPQFDPNAFDSEGKVMDGWETRRKREAGHDWCIIKLGLAGIIRGFEVDTSFFTGNQVPRISIQAAASPTIEMPPWYGTP
;
A
#
# COMPACT_ATOMS: atom_id res chain seq x y z
N THR A 1 -28.22 -16.75 1.33
CA THR A 1 -28.41 -15.65 2.29
C THR A 1 -27.21 -14.74 2.19
N LEU A 2 -27.38 -13.52 1.67
CA LEU A 2 -26.30 -12.55 1.53
C LEU A 2 -25.92 -12.06 2.93
N SER A 3 -24.88 -12.64 3.51
CA SER A 3 -24.22 -12.09 4.69
C SER A 3 -23.58 -10.77 4.29
N SER A 4 -24.15 -9.66 4.75
CA SER A 4 -23.54 -8.34 4.65
C SER A 4 -22.14 -8.41 5.27
N ILE A 5 -21.11 -8.36 4.43
CA ILE A 5 -19.73 -8.27 4.90
C ILE A 5 -19.60 -6.89 5.55
N THR A 6 -19.53 -6.87 6.88
CA THR A 6 -19.17 -5.67 7.62
C THR A 6 -17.73 -5.32 7.26
N MET A 7 -17.57 -4.22 6.53
CA MET A 7 -16.26 -3.66 6.22
C MET A 7 -15.49 -3.44 7.51
N ALA A 8 -14.23 -3.87 7.57
CA ALA A 8 -13.34 -3.48 8.64
C ALA A 8 -13.12 -1.97 8.52
N ALA A 9 -13.87 -1.19 9.31
CA ALA A 9 -13.63 0.23 9.42
C ALA A 9 -12.23 0.45 10.00
N ARG A 10 -11.53 1.48 9.51
CA ARG A 10 -10.28 1.96 10.10
C ARG A 10 -10.47 2.03 11.62
N PRO A 11 -9.62 1.37 12.43
CA PRO A 11 -9.76 1.40 13.89
C PRO A 11 -9.82 2.86 14.32
N THR A 12 -10.98 3.30 14.81
CA THR A 12 -11.06 4.60 15.45
C THR A 12 -10.30 4.44 16.75
N MET A 13 -9.15 5.10 16.86
CA MET A 13 -8.36 5.09 18.08
C MET A 13 -9.29 5.35 19.27
N THR A 14 -9.32 4.42 20.22
CA THR A 14 -10.13 4.56 21.43
C THR A 14 -9.70 5.80 22.17
N VAL A 15 -10.67 6.56 22.68
CA VAL A 15 -10.43 7.76 23.51
C VAL A 15 -9.55 7.35 24.70
N GLY A 16 -8.26 7.68 24.64
CA GLY A 16 -7.28 7.37 25.69
C GLY A 16 -5.89 7.02 25.16
N ASP A 17 -5.80 6.33 24.01
CA ASP A 17 -4.51 6.10 23.37
C ASP A 17 -4.20 7.30 22.48
N ALA A 18 -3.12 8.01 22.78
CA ALA A 18 -2.62 9.04 21.88
C ALA A 18 -2.00 8.35 20.65
N ALA A 19 -2.28 8.88 19.45
CA ALA A 19 -1.61 8.41 18.23
C ALA A 19 -0.10 8.46 18.45
N PRO A 20 0.67 7.49 17.93
CA PRO A 20 2.11 7.55 18.02
C PRO A 20 2.61 8.91 17.55
N GLU A 21 3.57 9.51 18.26
CA GLU A 21 4.02 10.88 17.98
C GLU A 21 4.42 11.08 16.51
N TRP A 22 5.03 10.05 15.91
CA TRP A 22 5.48 10.06 14.53
C TRP A 22 4.36 10.26 13.50
N THR A 23 3.09 10.01 13.85
CA THR A 23 1.94 10.28 12.97
C THR A 23 1.71 11.78 12.72
N ARG A 24 2.36 12.66 13.49
CA ARG A 24 2.35 14.12 13.28
C ARG A 24 3.49 14.60 12.37
N LEU A 25 4.41 13.71 11.99
CA LEU A 25 5.54 14.04 11.10
C LEU A 25 5.10 14.00 9.63
N PRO A 26 5.84 14.65 8.71
CA PRO A 26 5.55 14.56 7.28
C PRO A 26 5.59 13.12 6.78
N GLN A 27 4.57 12.73 6.02
CA GLN A 27 4.55 11.45 5.31
C GLN A 27 5.55 11.47 4.15
N LEU A 28 6.47 10.49 4.12
CA LEU A 28 7.53 10.44 3.13
C LEU A 28 7.12 9.74 1.82
N ASN A 29 6.12 8.85 1.88
CA ASN A 29 5.49 8.19 0.72
C ASN A 29 4.12 8.82 0.44
N THR A 30 4.11 10.00 -0.17
CA THR A 30 2.86 10.70 -0.49
C THR A 30 2.88 11.19 -1.92
N SER A 31 1.74 11.09 -2.60
CA SER A 31 1.51 11.61 -3.95
C SER A 31 1.60 13.15 -4.02
N ARG A 32 1.58 13.84 -2.87
CA ARG A 32 1.85 15.29 -2.76
C ARG A 32 3.33 15.65 -2.87
N ALA A 33 4.21 14.66 -2.84
CA ALA A 33 5.66 14.77 -3.03
C ALA A 33 6.06 13.95 -4.28
N PRO A 34 7.29 14.09 -4.82
CA PRO A 34 7.74 13.31 -5.97
C PRO A 34 8.07 11.84 -5.59
N THR A 35 7.13 11.19 -4.92
CA THR A 35 7.15 9.76 -4.57
C THR A 35 6.83 8.95 -5.80
N GLU A 36 7.51 7.83 -5.99
CA GLU A 36 7.37 7.00 -7.18
C GLU A 36 7.39 5.53 -6.81
N VAL A 37 6.46 4.74 -7.34
CA VAL A 37 6.60 3.28 -7.34
C VAL A 37 7.59 2.94 -8.45
N ILE A 38 8.77 2.50 -8.05
CA ILE A 38 9.80 2.09 -8.97
C ILE A 38 9.40 0.74 -9.56
N PHE A 39 9.08 -0.22 -8.71
CA PHE A 39 8.84 -1.61 -9.12
C PHE A 39 7.69 -2.18 -8.31
N ALA A 40 6.88 -3.02 -8.94
CA ALA A 40 5.92 -3.89 -8.28
C ALA A 40 5.91 -5.24 -8.99
N THR A 41 5.89 -6.32 -8.22
CA THR A 41 5.88 -7.69 -8.75
C THR A 41 4.63 -8.04 -9.55
N ASP A 42 3.48 -7.48 -9.17
CA ASP A 42 2.18 -7.73 -9.79
C ASP A 42 1.26 -6.53 -9.46
N GLU A 43 0.48 -6.07 -10.41
CA GLU A 43 -0.46 -4.95 -10.26
C GLU A 43 -1.79 -5.25 -10.97
N TRP A 44 -2.15 -6.54 -11.09
CA TRP A 44 -3.27 -6.95 -11.94
C TRP A 44 -4.63 -6.40 -11.47
N PHE A 45 -4.91 -6.48 -10.16
CA PHE A 45 -6.23 -6.11 -9.63
C PHE A 45 -6.28 -4.65 -9.15
N ALA A 46 -5.21 -4.16 -8.55
CA ALA A 46 -5.08 -2.74 -8.23
C ALA A 46 -3.61 -2.33 -8.22
N ILE A 47 -3.33 -1.10 -8.65
CA ILE A 47 -1.97 -0.61 -8.87
C ILE A 47 -1.28 -0.21 -7.55
N CYS A 48 0.02 -0.44 -7.47
CA CYS A 48 0.82 -0.17 -6.29
C CYS A 48 0.93 1.33 -5.98
N SER A 49 0.77 2.20 -6.99
CA SER A 49 0.83 3.66 -6.79
C SER A 49 -0.29 4.19 -5.89
N ASN A 50 -1.40 3.45 -5.73
CA ASN A 50 -2.45 3.78 -4.77
C ASN A 50 -1.95 3.83 -3.32
N LEU A 51 -0.89 3.09 -2.97
CA LEU A 51 -0.27 3.14 -1.64
C LEU A 51 0.33 4.51 -1.29
N ASN A 52 0.51 5.39 -2.28
CA ASN A 52 1.01 6.74 -2.09
C ASN A 52 -0.12 7.78 -1.94
N ASN A 53 -1.39 7.38 -2.04
CA ASN A 53 -2.50 8.31 -1.91
C ASN A 53 -2.47 8.98 -0.53
N ALA A 54 -2.56 10.31 -0.54
CA ALA A 54 -2.49 11.12 0.69
C ALA A 54 -3.83 11.13 1.45
N GLU A 55 -4.92 10.87 0.74
CA GLU A 55 -6.25 10.78 1.33
C GLU A 55 -6.50 9.36 1.87
N PRO A 56 -7.40 9.21 2.85
CA PRO A 56 -7.82 7.89 3.30
C PRO A 56 -8.34 7.03 2.13
N PRO A 57 -8.13 5.70 2.17
CA PRO A 57 -8.63 4.83 1.12
C PRO A 57 -10.14 4.96 0.98
N GLN A 58 -10.64 4.82 -0.25
CA GLN A 58 -12.06 4.83 -0.56
C GLN A 58 -12.54 3.47 -1.08
N PHE A 59 -13.81 3.17 -0.84
CA PHE A 59 -14.44 1.97 -1.38
C PHE A 59 -15.82 2.29 -1.94
N ASP A 60 -16.02 2.00 -3.22
CA ASP A 60 -17.33 2.03 -3.85
C ASP A 60 -17.84 0.58 -4.08
N PRO A 61 -18.91 0.15 -3.39
CA PRO A 61 -19.48 -1.18 -3.59
C PRO A 61 -19.98 -1.43 -5.02
N ASN A 62 -20.20 -0.39 -5.82
CA ASN A 62 -20.71 -0.48 -7.19
C ASN A 62 -19.63 -0.29 -8.27
N ALA A 63 -18.41 0.10 -7.91
CA ALA A 63 -17.33 0.26 -8.90
C ALA A 63 -16.75 -1.11 -9.31
N PHE A 64 -16.77 -1.39 -10.61
CA PHE A 64 -16.16 -2.57 -11.22
C PHE A 64 -15.60 -2.20 -12.60
N ASP A 65 -14.48 -2.80 -12.97
CA ASP A 65 -13.85 -2.70 -14.29
C ASP A 65 -13.76 -4.09 -14.97
N SER A 66 -12.95 -4.23 -16.02
CA SER A 66 -12.79 -5.51 -16.72
C SER A 66 -12.07 -6.57 -15.89
N GLU A 67 -11.26 -6.16 -14.92
CA GLU A 67 -10.45 -7.04 -14.07
C GLU A 67 -11.14 -7.38 -12.75
N GLY A 68 -12.14 -6.60 -12.36
CA GLY A 68 -13.07 -6.95 -11.29
C GLY A 68 -13.46 -5.75 -10.44
N LYS A 69 -13.41 -5.92 -9.11
CA LYS A 69 -13.74 -4.87 -8.16
C LYS A 69 -12.61 -3.84 -8.16
N VAL A 70 -12.96 -2.57 -8.37
CA VAL A 70 -11.99 -1.46 -8.23
C VAL A 70 -11.68 -1.27 -6.74
N MET A 71 -10.39 -1.29 -6.40
CA MET A 71 -9.89 -1.12 -5.04
C MET A 71 -8.92 0.07 -4.95
N ASP A 72 -9.08 0.90 -3.93
CA ASP A 72 -8.14 1.98 -3.59
C ASP A 72 -7.04 1.43 -2.67
N GLY A 73 -6.10 0.74 -3.28
CA GLY A 73 -4.97 0.07 -2.65
C GLY A 73 -4.15 -0.70 -3.66
N TRP A 74 -3.26 -1.57 -3.19
CA TRP A 74 -2.48 -2.47 -4.04
C TRP A 74 -2.98 -3.90 -3.86
N GLU A 75 -3.37 -4.53 -4.97
CA GLU A 75 -3.87 -5.91 -4.96
C GLU A 75 -3.25 -6.74 -6.09
N THR A 76 -2.62 -7.84 -5.70
CA THR A 76 -1.95 -8.78 -6.60
C THR A 76 -2.80 -10.02 -6.85
N ARG A 77 -2.49 -10.76 -7.92
CA ARG A 77 -3.07 -12.08 -8.13
C ARG A 77 -2.69 -13.03 -7.00
N ARG A 78 -3.59 -13.97 -6.68
CA ARG A 78 -3.31 -15.04 -5.71
C ARG A 78 -2.11 -15.87 -6.17
N LYS A 79 -1.02 -15.78 -5.43
CA LYS A 79 0.17 -16.60 -5.62
C LYS A 79 -0.11 -18.05 -5.20
N ARG A 80 0.27 -19.01 -6.07
CA ARG A 80 0.15 -20.47 -5.83
C ARG A 80 1.51 -21.17 -5.69
N GLU A 81 2.56 -20.37 -5.62
CA GLU A 81 3.95 -20.76 -5.53
C GLU A 81 4.58 -20.14 -4.28
N ALA A 82 5.75 -20.63 -3.87
CA ALA A 82 6.47 -20.06 -2.73
C ALA A 82 6.96 -18.64 -3.06
N GLY A 83 6.84 -17.72 -2.11
CA GLY A 83 7.31 -16.35 -2.26
C GLY A 83 6.36 -15.34 -1.63
N HIS A 84 6.58 -14.06 -1.94
CA HIS A 84 5.72 -12.94 -1.58
C HIS A 84 5.77 -11.92 -2.70
N ASP A 85 4.68 -11.16 -2.84
CA ASP A 85 4.67 -10.00 -3.70
C ASP A 85 5.29 -8.82 -2.96
N TRP A 86 6.04 -8.01 -3.69
CA TRP A 86 6.74 -6.86 -3.15
C TRP A 86 6.79 -5.71 -4.16
N CYS A 87 7.08 -4.52 -3.65
CA CYS A 87 7.27 -3.31 -4.42
C CYS A 87 8.44 -2.49 -3.86
N ILE A 88 8.95 -1.57 -4.68
CA ILE A 88 9.94 -0.56 -4.27
C ILE A 88 9.30 0.81 -4.45
N ILE A 89 9.29 1.60 -3.38
CA ILE A 89 8.78 2.97 -3.40
C ILE A 89 9.95 3.92 -3.13
N LYS A 90 10.19 4.83 -4.08
CA LYS A 90 11.06 5.98 -3.89
C LYS A 90 10.31 7.01 -3.05
N LEU A 91 10.85 7.36 -1.89
CA LEU A 91 10.30 8.42 -1.05
C LEU A 91 10.49 9.79 -1.74
N GLY A 92 9.51 10.67 -1.60
CA GLY A 92 9.56 12.01 -2.20
C GLY A 92 10.61 12.94 -1.58
N LEU A 93 11.09 12.61 -0.38
CA LEU A 93 12.13 13.35 0.35
C LEU A 93 13.06 12.38 1.07
N ALA A 94 14.35 12.72 1.12
CA ALA A 94 15.30 12.05 1.99
C ALA A 94 15.01 12.41 3.46
N GLY A 95 15.09 11.43 4.37
CA GLY A 95 14.80 11.67 5.78
C GLY A 95 14.99 10.45 6.67
N ILE A 96 14.67 10.64 7.94
CA ILE A 96 14.71 9.58 8.96
C ILE A 96 13.29 9.02 9.12
N ILE A 97 13.12 7.73 8.85
CA ILE A 97 11.84 7.06 9.04
C ILE A 97 11.64 6.80 10.54
N ARG A 98 10.53 7.29 11.09
CA ARG A 98 10.18 7.16 12.52
C ARG A 98 9.06 6.15 12.78
N GLY A 99 8.35 5.73 11.75
CA GLY A 99 7.28 4.74 11.81
C GLY A 99 6.74 4.44 10.42
N PHE A 100 5.88 3.43 10.35
CA PHE A 100 5.14 3.03 9.16
C PHE A 100 3.68 2.81 9.54
N GLU A 101 2.77 3.22 8.66
CA GLU A 101 1.37 2.81 8.68
C GLU A 101 1.15 1.83 7.53
N VAL A 102 0.51 0.70 7.82
CA VAL A 102 0.09 -0.29 6.83
C VAL A 102 -1.42 -0.40 6.95
N ASP A 103 -2.13 0.29 6.06
CA ASP A 103 -3.58 0.31 6.02
C ASP A 103 -4.09 -0.82 5.11
N THR A 104 -4.91 -1.72 5.67
CA THR A 104 -5.56 -2.83 4.94
C THR A 104 -7.07 -2.63 4.83
N SER A 105 -7.54 -1.39 5.00
CA SER A 105 -8.95 -1.04 4.88
C SER A 105 -9.56 -1.60 3.60
N PHE A 106 -10.77 -2.13 3.73
CA PHE A 106 -11.58 -2.71 2.64
C PHE A 106 -11.07 -4.03 2.02
N PHE A 107 -9.87 -4.48 2.37
CA PHE A 107 -9.39 -5.83 2.04
C PHE A 107 -9.89 -6.85 3.06
N THR A 108 -11.17 -7.23 2.99
CA THR A 108 -11.78 -8.14 3.95
C THR A 108 -11.75 -9.60 3.46
N GLY A 109 -10.82 -10.38 3.99
CA GLY A 109 -10.60 -11.79 3.64
C GLY A 109 -9.45 -12.03 2.65
N ASN A 110 -8.97 -10.96 2.00
CA ASN A 110 -7.80 -10.95 1.12
C ASN A 110 -6.69 -10.00 1.61
N GLN A 111 -6.78 -9.43 2.82
CA GLN A 111 -5.71 -8.61 3.38
C GLN A 111 -4.39 -9.40 3.51
N VAL A 112 -3.28 -8.68 3.46
CA VAL A 112 -1.96 -9.26 3.64
C VAL A 112 -1.85 -9.89 5.04
N PRO A 113 -1.47 -11.17 5.15
CA PRO A 113 -1.38 -11.85 6.46
C PRO A 113 -0.13 -11.43 7.25
N ARG A 114 0.93 -11.01 6.54
CA ARG A 114 2.21 -10.55 7.09
C ARG A 114 2.85 -9.57 6.12
N ILE A 115 3.64 -8.67 6.66
CA ILE A 115 4.44 -7.70 5.90
C ILE A 115 5.84 -7.61 6.49
N SER A 116 6.82 -7.30 5.64
CA SER A 116 8.15 -6.86 6.06
C SER A 116 8.47 -5.57 5.33
N ILE A 117 9.27 -4.71 5.96
CA ILE A 117 9.67 -3.43 5.39
C ILE A 117 11.18 -3.33 5.45
N GLN A 118 11.77 -2.97 4.32
CA GLN A 118 13.20 -2.72 4.18
C GLN A 118 13.38 -1.31 3.62
N ALA A 119 14.46 -0.64 4.02
CA ALA A 119 14.77 0.70 3.57
C ALA A 119 16.26 0.79 3.27
N ALA A 120 16.59 1.56 2.23
CA ALA A 120 17.95 1.88 1.86
C ALA A 120 18.07 3.37 1.57
N ALA A 121 19.17 3.99 2.00
CA ALA A 121 19.56 5.31 1.54
C ALA A 121 20.53 5.12 0.38
N SER A 122 20.10 5.49 -0.83
CA SER A 122 20.94 5.39 -2.02
C SER A 122 20.97 6.74 -2.74
N PRO A 123 22.15 7.28 -3.07
CA PRO A 123 22.27 8.52 -3.83
C PRO A 123 21.77 8.37 -5.27
N THR A 124 21.79 7.14 -5.80
CA THR A 124 21.26 6.75 -7.10
C THR A 124 20.40 5.50 -6.96
N ILE A 125 19.31 5.43 -7.72
CA ILE A 125 18.57 4.17 -7.85
C ILE A 125 19.23 3.41 -9.00
N GLU A 126 20.06 2.43 -8.67
CA GLU A 126 20.50 1.44 -9.65
C GLU A 126 19.38 0.43 -9.80
N MET A 127 18.67 0.52 -10.92
CA MET A 127 17.70 -0.50 -11.26
C MET A 127 18.46 -1.80 -11.53
N PRO A 128 18.01 -2.94 -10.96
CA PRO A 128 18.63 -4.20 -11.28
C PRO A 128 18.48 -4.50 -12.79
N PRO A 129 19.37 -5.31 -13.39
CA PRO A 129 19.39 -5.53 -14.85
C PRO A 129 18.09 -6.10 -15.44
N TRP A 130 17.25 -6.69 -14.60
CA TRP A 130 15.95 -7.26 -14.96
C TRP A 130 14.77 -6.27 -14.81
N TYR A 131 15.05 -5.02 -14.45
CA TYR A 131 14.02 -3.99 -14.37
C TYR A 131 13.57 -3.56 -15.78
N GLY A 132 12.27 -3.62 -16.05
CA GLY A 132 11.69 -3.29 -17.37
C GLY A 132 11.83 -4.37 -18.43
N THR A 133 12.34 -5.56 -18.08
CA THR A 133 12.26 -6.73 -18.97
C THR A 133 10.91 -7.43 -18.80
N PRO A 134 10.14 -7.67 -19.88
CA PRO A 134 8.83 -8.32 -19.84
C PRO A 134 8.84 -9.71 -19.20
#